data_AF-A0A1Y2AVT1-F1
#
_entry.id   AF-A0A1Y2AVT1-F1
#
_cell.length_a   1.000
_cell.length_b   1.000
_cell.length_c   1.000
_cell.angle_alpha   90.00
_cell.angle_beta   90.00
_cell.angle_gamma   90.00
#
_symmetry.space_group_name_H-M   'P 1'
#
loop_
_entity.id
_entity.type
_entity.pdbx_description
1 polymer ?
#
loop_
_entity_poly.entity_id
_entity_poly.type
_entity_poly.pdbx_seq_one_letter_code
_entity_poly.pdbx_strand_id
1 'polypeptide(L)'
;MSTSRRAINTYICSRGGLSAAVVPGARRARLSVIHTASRGSARAYSAESLRSPSNKISAVPFRITPEIATERLYSAGLVASSKLGNVLLAILQRIFGNWITAPAQEYGLGQGLTLNDVKAVYYPVWRCDAIFEGTVTNELKLDGGGEQAKGWVGLRGGYVPGNPFEPLSYLSFAVPPLEDELPVYDPVKDLKQLGNGYDVVPIPFTVTPFDLVKKIRQDMGVLTIWEALTVHEDRWTEKMLACYPVMFPIYIADFTFENSQDDSRRFQIVLDAHDSNIKNCRVSFPLPPEMIERMQPRNYYANPAPFIHQSQIEFVLPMIQPMLIPSRGMAAPNHFPPTGKDLSEVYNTYMSPPPQPELMPPSPLVEAHRNFAHPDGIDWTDQRIQSWSSDTRDENLTYVDAMLEYARGATTLQTLNNMPQGAEAHSKGIIIEVDKNDSGGNEIPFGVGT
;
A
#
# COMPACT_ATOMS: atom_id res chain seq x y z
N MET A 1 -29.23 -28.56 37.71
CA MET A 1 -28.44 -27.91 38.76
C MET A 1 -27.13 -27.40 38.17
N SER A 2 -26.92 -26.08 38.27
CA SER A 2 -25.67 -25.32 38.17
C SER A 2 -24.79 -25.42 36.91
N THR A 3 -25.04 -24.53 35.94
CA THR A 3 -24.05 -24.04 34.97
C THR A 3 -23.47 -22.71 35.45
N SER A 4 -22.18 -22.68 35.77
CA SER A 4 -21.44 -21.48 36.15
C SER A 4 -20.70 -20.93 34.93
N ARG A 5 -21.19 -19.83 34.35
CA ARG A 5 -20.46 -19.01 33.37
C ARG A 5 -19.69 -17.91 34.12
N ARG A 6 -18.37 -17.85 33.94
CA ARG A 6 -17.57 -16.67 34.28
C ARG A 6 -17.29 -15.88 33.00
N ALA A 7 -17.73 -14.63 33.00
CA ALA A 7 -17.44 -13.62 31.99
C ALA A 7 -16.03 -13.06 32.21
N ILE A 8 -15.34 -12.75 31.11
CA ILE A 8 -14.12 -11.95 31.09
C ILE A 8 -14.55 -10.49 30.92
N ASN A 9 -14.09 -9.64 31.83
CA ASN A 9 -14.38 -8.21 31.87
C ASN A 9 -13.61 -7.45 30.78
N THR A 10 -14.33 -6.75 29.92
CA THR A 10 -13.80 -5.69 29.08
C THR A 10 -13.88 -4.37 29.85
N TYR A 11 -12.75 -3.72 30.08
CA TYR A 11 -12.72 -2.37 30.65
C TYR A 11 -13.03 -1.35 29.55
N ILE A 12 -14.22 -0.73 29.63
CA ILE A 12 -14.57 0.48 28.89
C ILE A 12 -14.58 1.62 29.91
N CYS A 13 -13.72 2.62 29.70
CA CYS A 13 -13.71 3.84 30.49
C CYS A 13 -14.85 4.74 29.98
N SER A 14 -15.94 4.83 30.75
CA SER A 14 -17.04 5.77 30.50
C SER A 14 -17.03 6.89 31.53
N ARG A 15 -17.07 8.15 31.06
CA ARG A 15 -17.45 9.30 31.87
C ARG A 15 -18.96 9.51 31.72
N GLY A 16 -19.65 9.58 32.86
CA GLY A 16 -21.08 9.89 32.96
C GLY A 16 -21.40 11.29 32.40
N GLY A 17 -22.65 11.66 32.14
CA GLY A 17 -23.94 11.09 32.50
C GLY A 17 -24.89 12.29 32.63
N LEU A 18 -26.10 12.18 32.09
CA LEU A 18 -27.31 12.85 32.60
C LEU A 18 -28.54 12.29 31.90
N SER A 19 -29.56 12.06 32.71
CA SER A 19 -30.81 11.34 32.45
C SER A 19 -31.91 12.32 32.03
N ALA A 20 -32.80 11.91 31.10
CA ALA A 20 -34.23 12.16 31.20
C ALA A 20 -35.07 11.43 30.12
N ALA A 21 -36.04 10.66 30.64
CA ALA A 21 -37.45 10.53 30.24
C ALA A 21 -37.88 9.97 28.86
N VAL A 22 -38.85 9.06 28.98
CA VAL A 22 -39.60 8.27 27.99
C VAL A 22 -40.81 9.05 27.45
N VAL A 23 -41.08 9.00 26.13
CA VAL A 23 -42.45 8.96 25.53
C VAL A 23 -42.38 8.24 24.16
N PRO A 24 -43.33 7.35 23.79
CA PRO A 24 -43.39 6.69 22.48
C PRO A 24 -44.29 7.45 21.50
N GLY A 25 -43.86 7.59 20.23
CA GLY A 25 -44.66 8.20 19.19
C GLY A 25 -44.10 7.94 17.79
N ALA A 26 -44.90 7.28 16.96
CA ALA A 26 -44.58 6.88 15.60
C ALA A 26 -44.26 8.06 14.65
N ARG A 27 -43.32 7.84 13.72
CA ARG A 27 -43.38 8.27 12.30
C ARG A 27 -42.18 7.71 11.52
N ARG A 28 -42.45 6.99 10.42
CA ARG A 28 -41.46 6.63 9.40
C ARG A 28 -40.87 7.91 8.82
N ALA A 29 -39.65 8.26 9.20
CA ALA A 29 -38.86 9.27 8.52
C ALA A 29 -38.08 8.61 7.39
N ARG A 30 -38.33 9.04 6.14
CA ARG A 30 -37.41 8.82 5.02
C ARG A 30 -36.14 9.60 5.33
N LEU A 31 -35.05 8.87 5.58
CA LEU A 31 -33.70 9.43 5.59
C LEU A 31 -33.35 9.79 4.15
N SER A 32 -33.54 11.05 3.78
CA SER A 32 -32.78 11.65 2.69
C SER A 32 -31.39 11.95 3.24
N VAL A 33 -30.39 11.17 2.84
CA VAL A 33 -28.98 11.48 3.10
C VAL A 33 -28.66 12.76 2.32
N ILE A 34 -28.73 13.90 2.99
CA ILE A 34 -28.16 15.14 2.48
C ILE A 34 -26.66 14.97 2.64
N HIS A 35 -25.96 14.62 1.55
CA HIS A 35 -24.51 14.77 1.48
C HIS A 35 -24.19 16.25 1.66
N THR A 36 -23.87 16.66 2.89
CA THR A 36 -23.16 17.89 3.16
C THR A 36 -21.75 17.70 2.63
N ALA A 37 -21.57 17.94 1.32
CA ALA A 37 -20.27 18.15 0.73
C ALA A 37 -19.60 19.28 1.52
N SER A 38 -18.62 18.95 2.36
CA SER A 38 -17.78 19.97 2.98
C SER A 38 -17.12 20.71 1.83
N ARG A 39 -17.57 21.94 1.58
CA ARG A 39 -16.90 22.89 0.69
C ARG A 39 -15.59 23.29 1.36
N GLY A 40 -14.63 22.39 1.37
CA GLY A 40 -13.23 22.75 1.46
C GLY A 40 -12.97 23.66 0.27
N SER A 41 -12.67 24.92 0.54
CA SER A 41 -12.25 25.88 -0.46
C SER A 41 -11.06 25.28 -1.20
N ALA A 42 -11.31 24.71 -2.36
CA ALA A 42 -10.27 24.34 -3.31
C ALA A 42 -9.62 25.66 -3.72
N ARG A 43 -8.55 26.05 -3.02
CA ARG A 43 -7.64 27.06 -3.55
C ARG A 43 -7.20 26.53 -4.91
N ALA A 44 -7.69 27.16 -5.96
CA ALA A 44 -7.11 27.01 -7.28
C ALA A 44 -5.62 27.31 -7.10
N TYR A 45 -4.78 26.29 -7.28
CA TYR A 45 -3.33 26.45 -7.26
C TYR A 45 -3.00 27.37 -8.43
N SER A 46 -2.93 28.68 -8.15
CA SER A 46 -2.48 29.69 -9.09
C SER A 46 -1.07 29.32 -9.55
N ALA A 47 -0.90 29.19 -10.87
CA ALA A 47 0.25 28.66 -11.58
C ALA A 47 1.59 29.43 -11.38
N GLU A 48 1.67 30.35 -10.42
CA GLU A 48 2.76 31.31 -10.27
C GLU A 48 3.98 30.82 -9.48
N SER A 49 3.95 29.60 -8.92
CA SER A 49 5.15 29.01 -8.30
C SER A 49 5.54 27.66 -8.88
N LEU A 50 5.33 27.46 -10.19
CA LEU A 50 6.05 26.45 -10.96
C LEU A 50 7.54 26.82 -11.00
N ARG A 51 8.21 26.73 -9.85
CA ARG A 51 9.64 26.46 -9.81
C ARG A 51 9.84 25.26 -10.74
N SER A 52 10.83 25.35 -11.62
CA SER A 52 11.20 24.24 -12.49
C SER A 52 11.14 22.93 -11.70
N PRO A 53 10.47 21.88 -12.20
CA PRO A 53 10.42 20.61 -11.48
C PRO A 53 11.85 20.19 -11.11
N SER A 54 12.00 19.63 -9.92
CA SER A 54 13.30 19.16 -9.45
C SER A 54 13.91 18.20 -10.47
N ASN A 55 15.20 18.36 -10.76
CA ASN A 55 15.94 17.48 -11.66
C ASN A 55 16.08 16.05 -11.12
N LYS A 56 15.63 15.79 -9.89
CA LYS A 56 15.55 14.46 -9.29
C LYS A 56 14.31 13.67 -9.74
N ILE A 57 13.28 14.36 -10.27
CA ILE A 57 12.05 13.72 -10.72
C ILE A 57 12.33 12.99 -12.03
N SER A 58 12.07 11.69 -12.06
CA SER A 58 12.12 10.89 -13.28
C SER A 58 10.72 10.65 -13.82
N ALA A 59 10.60 10.38 -15.12
CA ALA A 59 9.32 10.11 -15.75
C ALA A 59 9.34 8.77 -16.48
N VAL A 60 8.25 8.00 -16.30
CA VAL A 60 8.04 6.77 -17.05
C VAL A 60 7.26 7.15 -18.32
N PRO A 61 7.70 6.78 -19.53
CA PRO A 61 7.02 7.16 -20.75
C PRO A 61 5.67 6.44 -20.87
N PHE A 62 4.69 7.08 -21.52
CA PHE A 62 3.47 6.41 -21.94
C PHE A 62 3.81 5.37 -23.01
N ARG A 63 3.48 4.10 -22.75
CA ARG A 63 3.67 2.98 -23.69
C ARG A 63 2.38 2.55 -24.37
N ILE A 64 1.24 3.12 -23.98
CA ILE A 64 -0.09 2.84 -24.53
C ILE A 64 -0.67 4.12 -25.13
N THR A 65 -1.25 4.02 -26.33
CA THR A 65 -1.91 5.16 -26.99
C THR A 65 -3.29 5.43 -26.38
N PRO A 66 -3.81 6.68 -26.47
CA PRO A 66 -5.11 7.04 -25.93
C PRO A 66 -6.27 6.18 -26.47
N GLU A 67 -6.19 5.74 -27.72
CA GLU A 67 -7.21 4.91 -28.35
C GLU A 67 -7.29 3.53 -27.69
N ILE A 68 -6.15 2.85 -27.54
CA ILE A 68 -6.07 1.54 -26.88
C ILE A 68 -6.48 1.66 -25.41
N ALA A 69 -6.05 2.73 -24.73
CA ALA A 69 -6.44 3.00 -23.36
C ALA A 69 -7.96 3.17 -23.22
N THR A 70 -8.58 3.93 -24.13
CA THR A 70 -10.03 4.18 -24.15
C THR A 70 -10.82 2.89 -24.29
N GLU A 71 -10.43 2.01 -25.22
CA GLU A 71 -11.07 0.70 -25.39
C GLU A 71 -10.97 -0.15 -24.13
N ARG A 72 -9.77 -0.20 -23.52
CA ARG A 72 -9.52 -0.98 -22.30
C ARG A 72 -10.32 -0.46 -21.11
N LEU A 73 -10.35 0.87 -20.93
CA LEU A 73 -11.11 1.55 -19.89
C LEU A 73 -12.61 1.34 -20.07
N TYR A 74 -13.11 1.37 -21.30
CA TYR A 74 -14.53 1.10 -21.59
C TYR A 74 -14.94 -0.33 -21.20
N SER A 75 -14.15 -1.34 -21.58
CA SER A 75 -14.42 -2.72 -21.14
C SER A 75 -14.38 -2.88 -19.62
N ALA A 76 -13.49 -2.15 -18.93
CA ALA A 76 -13.47 -2.13 -17.48
C ALA A 76 -14.68 -1.41 -16.88
N GLY A 77 -15.16 -0.34 -17.50
CA GLY A 77 -16.38 0.37 -17.10
C GLY A 77 -17.62 -0.48 -17.20
N LEU A 78 -17.70 -1.34 -18.22
CA LEU A 78 -18.75 -2.33 -18.35
C LEU A 78 -18.76 -3.30 -17.15
N VAL A 79 -17.59 -3.79 -16.72
CA VAL A 79 -17.48 -4.64 -15.52
C VAL A 79 -17.80 -3.86 -14.24
N ALA A 80 -17.27 -2.65 -14.10
CA ALA A 80 -17.48 -1.78 -12.94
C ALA A 80 -18.94 -1.34 -12.79
N SER A 81 -19.75 -1.34 -13.84
CA SER A 81 -21.18 -1.06 -13.74
C SER A 81 -21.99 -2.16 -13.02
N SER A 82 -21.43 -3.36 -12.83
CA SER A 82 -22.07 -4.53 -12.19
C SER A 82 -23.39 -5.01 -12.80
N LYS A 83 -23.88 -4.42 -13.89
CA LYS A 83 -25.07 -4.89 -14.61
C LYS A 83 -24.72 -6.14 -15.42
N LEU A 84 -25.49 -7.21 -15.27
CA LEU A 84 -25.23 -8.50 -15.93
C LEU A 84 -25.03 -8.35 -17.45
N GLY A 85 -25.87 -7.55 -18.12
CA GLY A 85 -25.74 -7.30 -19.56
C GLY A 85 -24.42 -6.60 -19.95
N ASN A 86 -23.89 -5.73 -19.08
CA ASN A 86 -22.63 -5.04 -19.32
C ASN A 86 -21.44 -5.97 -19.07
N VAL A 87 -21.50 -6.80 -18.03
CA VAL A 87 -20.49 -7.83 -17.77
C VAL A 87 -20.42 -8.84 -18.92
N LEU A 88 -21.57 -9.29 -19.44
CA LEU A 88 -21.63 -10.16 -20.61
C LEU A 88 -20.99 -9.50 -21.84
N LEU A 89 -21.28 -8.21 -22.09
CA LEU A 89 -20.64 -7.47 -23.17
C LEU A 89 -19.11 -7.40 -23.00
N ALA A 90 -18.62 -7.13 -21.79
CA ALA A 90 -17.18 -7.10 -21.52
C ALA A 90 -16.51 -8.46 -21.81
N ILE A 91 -17.18 -9.57 -21.48
CA ILE A 91 -16.70 -10.93 -21.81
C ILE A 91 -16.71 -11.16 -23.33
N LEU A 92 -17.79 -10.76 -24.03
CA LEU A 92 -17.88 -10.88 -25.49
C LEU A 92 -16.80 -10.03 -26.18
N GLN A 93 -16.56 -8.81 -25.73
CA GLN A 93 -15.47 -7.95 -26.23
C GLN A 93 -14.10 -8.61 -26.03
N ARG A 94 -13.89 -9.33 -24.91
CA ARG A 94 -12.63 -10.05 -24.68
C ARG A 94 -12.42 -11.23 -25.63
N ILE A 95 -13.49 -11.92 -26.03
CA ILE A 95 -13.41 -13.11 -26.91
C ILE A 95 -13.39 -12.70 -28.39
N PHE A 96 -14.27 -11.78 -28.77
CA PHE A 96 -14.51 -11.43 -30.16
C PHE A 96 -13.85 -10.11 -30.57
N GLY A 97 -13.47 -9.24 -29.63
CA GLY A 97 -12.99 -7.89 -29.92
C GLY A 97 -14.13 -6.86 -30.00
N ASN A 98 -13.78 -5.61 -30.32
CA ASN A 98 -14.72 -4.47 -30.22
C ASN A 98 -15.83 -4.45 -31.28
N TRP A 99 -15.69 -5.20 -32.37
CA TRP A 99 -16.70 -5.25 -33.44
C TRP A 99 -18.06 -5.80 -32.96
N ILE A 100 -18.08 -6.58 -31.87
CA ILE A 100 -19.32 -7.11 -31.28
C ILE A 100 -20.12 -6.05 -30.52
N THR A 101 -19.55 -4.87 -30.27
CA THR A 101 -20.19 -3.83 -29.43
C THR A 101 -21.50 -3.34 -30.03
N ALA A 102 -21.51 -3.01 -31.33
CA ALA A 102 -22.71 -2.54 -32.02
C ALA A 102 -23.85 -3.57 -32.00
N PRO A 103 -23.68 -4.83 -32.47
CA PRO A 103 -24.76 -5.81 -32.43
C PRO A 103 -25.18 -6.13 -30.98
N ALA A 104 -24.26 -6.19 -30.02
CA ALA A 104 -24.60 -6.45 -28.63
C ALA A 104 -25.48 -5.34 -28.01
N GLN A 105 -25.22 -4.08 -28.36
CA GLN A 105 -26.03 -2.94 -27.93
C GLN A 105 -27.46 -2.99 -28.48
N GLU A 106 -27.66 -3.52 -29.69
CA GLU A 106 -29.01 -3.77 -30.25
C GLU A 106 -29.80 -4.79 -29.41
N TYR A 107 -29.14 -5.79 -28.84
CA TYR A 107 -29.74 -6.74 -27.90
C TYR A 107 -29.85 -6.20 -26.46
N GLY A 108 -29.55 -4.93 -26.24
CA GLY A 108 -29.64 -4.26 -24.95
C GLY A 108 -28.48 -4.51 -23.98
N LEU A 109 -27.37 -5.08 -24.47
CA LEU A 109 -26.14 -5.19 -23.68
C LEU A 109 -25.39 -3.86 -23.66
N GLY A 110 -24.71 -3.53 -22.57
CA GLY A 110 -23.95 -2.27 -22.46
C GLY A 110 -24.80 -1.02 -22.23
N GLN A 111 -26.14 -1.13 -22.12
CA GLN A 111 -27.01 0.03 -21.94
C GLN A 111 -26.80 0.73 -20.58
N GLY A 112 -26.87 2.06 -20.61
CA GLY A 112 -26.80 2.94 -19.45
C GLY A 112 -25.40 3.35 -19.05
N LEU A 113 -24.34 2.81 -19.68
CA LEU A 113 -22.96 3.23 -19.42
C LEU A 113 -22.52 4.25 -20.48
N THR A 114 -22.10 5.43 -20.04
CA THR A 114 -21.55 6.49 -20.89
C THR A 114 -20.13 6.80 -20.44
N LEU A 115 -19.18 6.74 -21.37
CA LEU A 115 -17.84 7.27 -21.18
C LEU A 115 -17.87 8.77 -21.46
N ASN A 116 -17.60 9.58 -20.43
CA ASN A 116 -17.67 11.04 -20.54
C ASN A 116 -16.36 11.64 -21.04
N ASP A 117 -15.23 11.19 -20.49
CA ASP A 117 -13.91 11.79 -20.74
C ASP A 117 -12.80 10.78 -20.43
N VAL A 118 -11.66 10.91 -21.11
CA VAL A 118 -10.42 10.16 -20.86
C VAL A 118 -9.26 11.13 -20.84
N LYS A 119 -8.51 11.17 -19.74
CA LYS A 119 -7.34 12.03 -19.58
C LYS A 119 -6.08 11.22 -19.37
N ALA A 120 -5.02 11.60 -20.09
CA ALA A 120 -3.67 11.16 -19.79
C ALA A 120 -3.10 12.00 -18.64
N VAL A 121 -2.54 11.33 -17.63
CA VAL A 121 -2.08 11.98 -16.41
C VAL A 121 -0.71 11.44 -16.01
N TYR A 122 0.18 12.35 -15.62
CA TYR A 122 1.38 12.00 -14.89
C TYR A 122 1.12 12.06 -13.39
N TYR A 123 1.03 10.88 -12.78
CA TYR A 123 0.73 10.73 -11.36
C TYR A 123 2.02 10.63 -10.54
N PRO A 124 2.19 11.44 -9.48
CA PRO A 124 3.42 11.43 -8.71
C PRO A 124 3.43 10.21 -7.78
N VAL A 125 4.51 9.43 -7.86
CA VAL A 125 4.76 8.24 -7.04
C VAL A 125 6.15 8.34 -6.45
N TRP A 126 6.29 7.97 -5.18
CA TRP A 126 7.55 7.75 -4.51
C TRP A 126 7.84 6.25 -4.48
N ARG A 127 9.01 5.85 -4.99
CA ARG A 127 9.60 4.55 -4.61
C ARG A 127 10.50 4.77 -3.40
N CYS A 128 10.39 3.93 -2.39
CA CYS A 128 11.12 4.06 -1.13
C CYS A 128 11.89 2.77 -0.82
N ASP A 129 13.17 2.91 -0.56
CA ASP A 129 14.01 1.89 0.08
C ASP A 129 14.34 2.35 1.49
N ALA A 130 14.24 1.46 2.48
CA ALA A 130 14.43 1.86 3.86
C ALA A 130 14.98 0.74 4.73
N ILE A 131 15.72 1.13 5.77
CA ILE A 131 16.14 0.25 6.85
C ILE A 131 15.93 0.98 8.17
N PHE A 132 15.18 0.34 9.05
CA PHE A 132 14.95 0.82 10.39
C PHE A 132 15.52 -0.18 11.39
N GLU A 133 16.26 0.32 12.38
CA GLU A 133 16.74 -0.46 13.54
C GLU A 133 16.10 0.12 14.79
N GLY A 134 15.55 -0.74 15.65
CA GLY A 134 15.07 -0.30 16.95
C GLY A 134 15.13 -1.37 18.02
N THR A 135 14.63 -1.02 19.21
CA THR A 135 14.52 -1.96 20.33
C THR A 135 13.09 -2.45 20.45
N VAL A 136 12.94 -3.77 20.60
CA VAL A 136 11.69 -4.42 20.99
C VAL A 136 11.85 -5.01 22.38
N THR A 137 10.82 -4.92 23.21
CA THR A 137 10.78 -5.60 24.51
C THR A 137 9.81 -6.76 24.44
N ASN A 138 10.23 -7.94 24.89
CA ASN A 138 9.31 -9.05 25.07
C ASN A 138 8.64 -8.98 26.44
N GLU A 139 7.31 -8.81 26.46
CA GLU A 139 6.52 -8.73 27.70
C GLU A 139 6.17 -10.12 28.29
N LEU A 140 6.46 -11.22 27.59
CA LEU A 140 6.11 -12.57 28.06
C LEU A 140 6.94 -13.06 29.26
N LYS A 141 7.94 -12.29 29.72
CA LYS A 141 8.68 -12.63 30.94
C LYS A 141 7.83 -12.29 32.18
N LEU A 142 7.32 -13.34 32.82
CA LEU A 142 6.52 -13.30 34.06
C LEU A 142 7.21 -12.57 35.23
N ASP A 143 8.53 -12.42 35.20
CA ASP A 143 9.33 -11.83 36.28
C ASP A 143 9.46 -10.29 36.19
N GLY A 144 8.70 -9.63 35.30
CA GLY A 144 8.63 -8.17 35.20
C GLY A 144 9.85 -7.48 34.57
N GLY A 145 10.90 -8.24 34.24
CA GLY A 145 12.04 -7.78 33.45
C GLY A 145 11.92 -8.24 32.00
N GLY A 146 11.13 -7.53 31.18
CA GLY A 146 11.02 -7.83 29.75
C GLY A 146 12.41 -7.79 29.08
N GLU A 147 12.69 -8.80 28.24
CA GLU A 147 13.97 -8.84 27.52
C GLU A 147 13.95 -7.83 26.39
N GLN A 148 14.91 -6.90 26.42
CA GLN A 148 15.12 -5.97 25.32
C GLN A 148 16.02 -6.62 24.28
N ALA A 149 15.63 -6.48 23.02
CA ALA A 149 16.40 -6.99 21.92
C ALA A 149 16.26 -6.09 20.70
N LYS A 150 17.21 -6.19 19.76
CA LYS A 150 17.22 -5.35 18.56
C LYS A 150 16.33 -5.95 17.50
N GLY A 151 15.42 -5.14 16.96
CA GLY A 151 14.58 -5.46 15.82
C GLY A 151 14.97 -4.64 14.59
N TRP A 152 14.80 -5.22 13.41
CA TRP A 152 15.12 -4.58 12.14
C TRP A 152 13.96 -4.72 11.17
N VAL A 153 13.64 -3.63 10.46
CA VAL A 153 12.70 -3.63 9.33
C VAL A 153 13.47 -3.16 8.09
N GLY A 154 13.57 -4.02 7.08
CA GLY A 154 14.08 -3.64 5.77
C GLY A 154 12.96 -3.56 4.74
N LEU A 155 13.02 -2.56 3.88
CA LEU A 155 12.11 -2.34 2.77
C LEU A 155 12.89 -2.15 1.47
N ARG A 156 12.57 -2.96 0.46
CA ARG A 156 13.17 -2.99 -0.87
C ARG A 156 12.14 -2.54 -1.91
N GLY A 157 11.90 -1.25 -2.01
CA GLY A 157 11.01 -0.67 -3.01
C GLY A 157 9.54 -0.73 -2.63
N GLY A 158 9.14 0.03 -1.61
CA GLY A 158 7.73 0.39 -1.39
C GLY A 158 7.30 1.54 -2.28
N TYR A 159 6.03 1.59 -2.66
CA TYR A 159 5.44 2.65 -3.47
C TYR A 159 4.46 3.47 -2.65
N VAL A 160 4.55 4.79 -2.73
CA VAL A 160 3.71 5.72 -1.97
C VAL A 160 3.28 6.87 -2.89
N PRO A 161 2.00 7.22 -2.99
CA PRO A 161 1.57 8.38 -3.77
C PRO A 161 2.21 9.69 -3.28
N GLY A 162 2.61 10.55 -4.22
CA GLY A 162 3.22 11.84 -3.95
C GLY A 162 2.22 12.98 -3.71
N ASN A 163 0.92 12.67 -3.61
CA ASN A 163 -0.13 13.64 -3.35
C ASN A 163 -1.22 13.04 -2.45
N PRO A 164 -2.02 13.87 -1.76
CA PRO A 164 -3.05 13.43 -0.84
C PRO A 164 -4.45 13.45 -1.50
N PHE A 165 -4.56 13.40 -2.83
CA PHE A 165 -5.84 13.53 -3.52
C PHE A 165 -6.62 12.22 -3.47
N GLU A 166 -7.67 12.20 -2.66
CA GLU A 166 -8.61 11.11 -2.61
C GLU A 166 -9.53 11.13 -3.85
N PRO A 167 -9.89 9.96 -4.40
CA PRO A 167 -9.53 8.62 -3.96
C PRO A 167 -8.18 8.10 -4.51
N LEU A 168 -7.48 8.84 -5.37
CA LEU A 168 -6.25 8.36 -6.01
C LEU A 168 -5.11 8.07 -5.03
N SER A 169 -5.08 8.74 -3.87
CA SER A 169 -4.10 8.49 -2.82
C SER A 169 -4.24 7.11 -2.14
N TYR A 170 -5.33 6.38 -2.40
CA TYR A 170 -5.50 4.96 -2.00
C TYR A 170 -5.00 3.98 -3.06
N LEU A 171 -4.56 4.45 -4.23
CA LEU A 171 -3.97 3.59 -5.25
C LEU A 171 -2.46 3.54 -5.10
N SER A 172 -1.95 2.32 -4.96
CA SER A 172 -0.57 2.04 -5.29
C SER A 172 -0.46 1.80 -6.79
N PHE A 173 0.59 2.37 -7.36
CA PHE A 173 1.07 2.05 -8.69
C PHE A 173 2.36 1.25 -8.57
N ALA A 174 2.37 0.21 -7.72
CA ALA A 174 3.52 -0.68 -7.64
C ALA A 174 3.74 -1.32 -9.01
N VAL A 175 4.80 -0.83 -9.62
CA VAL A 175 5.11 -1.10 -11.01
C VAL A 175 5.71 -2.50 -11.10
N PRO A 176 5.42 -3.26 -12.17
CA PRO A 176 6.39 -4.21 -12.74
C PRO A 176 7.81 -3.62 -12.73
N PRO A 177 8.88 -4.43 -12.79
CA PRO A 177 10.24 -3.88 -12.77
C PRO A 177 10.36 -2.78 -13.83
N LEU A 178 10.47 -1.54 -13.37
CA LEU A 178 10.73 -0.38 -14.21
C LEU A 178 12.11 -0.54 -14.84
N GLU A 179 12.31 0.14 -15.96
CA GLU A 179 13.65 0.27 -16.54
C GLU A 179 14.62 0.77 -15.46
N ASP A 180 15.83 0.19 -15.46
CA ASP A 180 16.82 0.48 -14.42
C ASP A 180 17.19 1.96 -14.39
N GLU A 181 17.21 2.57 -15.58
CA GLU A 181 17.37 4.00 -15.78
C GLU A 181 16.09 4.61 -16.32
N LEU A 182 15.62 5.66 -15.66
CA LEU A 182 14.48 6.45 -16.12
C LEU A 182 14.95 7.84 -16.50
N PRO A 183 14.45 8.41 -17.61
CA PRO A 183 14.78 9.77 -17.99
C PRO A 183 14.30 10.76 -16.94
N VAL A 184 15.07 11.83 -16.75
CA VAL A 184 14.64 12.99 -15.96
C VAL A 184 13.38 13.57 -16.60
N TYR A 185 12.40 13.91 -15.78
CA TYR A 185 11.14 14.49 -16.22
C TYR A 185 11.38 15.85 -16.88
N ASP A 186 10.99 15.96 -18.15
CA ASP A 186 11.02 17.18 -18.94
C ASP A 186 9.58 17.56 -19.32
N PRO A 187 8.98 18.58 -18.67
CA PRO A 187 7.61 19.00 -18.96
C PRO A 187 7.37 19.37 -20.43
N VAL A 188 8.37 19.88 -21.14
CA VAL A 188 8.18 20.33 -22.53
C VAL A 188 8.00 19.13 -23.45
N LYS A 189 8.80 18.08 -23.25
CA LYS A 189 8.76 16.84 -24.02
C LYS A 189 7.65 15.92 -23.53
N ASP A 190 7.62 15.64 -22.23
CA ASP A 190 6.81 14.57 -21.66
C ASP A 190 5.32 14.92 -21.67
N LEU A 191 4.95 16.20 -21.54
CA LEU A 191 3.53 16.58 -21.57
C LEU A 191 2.90 16.53 -22.97
N LYS A 192 3.74 16.50 -24.02
CA LYS A 192 3.33 16.48 -25.43
C LYS A 192 3.61 15.15 -26.13
N GLN A 193 4.07 14.14 -25.39
CA GLN A 193 4.58 12.90 -25.97
C GLN A 193 3.53 12.09 -26.75
N LEU A 194 2.23 12.25 -26.43
CA LEU A 194 1.14 11.52 -27.07
C LEU A 194 0.78 12.07 -28.45
N GLY A 195 1.20 13.31 -28.77
CA GLY A 195 0.89 13.96 -30.05
C GLY A 195 -0.61 14.16 -30.29
N ASN A 196 -0.98 14.50 -31.53
CA ASN A 196 -2.36 14.53 -32.03
C ASN A 196 -3.39 15.33 -31.19
N GLY A 197 -2.93 16.32 -30.41
CA GLY A 197 -3.78 17.14 -29.55
C GLY A 197 -4.17 16.50 -28.22
N TYR A 198 -3.56 15.37 -27.84
CA TYR A 198 -3.70 14.81 -26.50
C TYR A 198 -2.65 15.43 -25.57
N ASP A 199 -3.12 16.24 -24.63
CA ASP A 199 -2.27 16.83 -23.58
C ASP A 199 -2.21 15.88 -22.38
N VAL A 200 -1.00 15.66 -21.86
CA VAL A 200 -0.81 14.97 -20.58
C VAL A 200 -0.91 16.00 -19.45
N VAL A 201 -1.67 15.68 -18.40
CA VAL A 201 -1.82 16.55 -17.22
C VAL A 201 -0.86 16.10 -16.13
N PRO A 202 0.12 16.92 -15.71
CA PRO A 202 0.97 16.58 -14.58
C PRO A 202 0.26 16.87 -13.25
N ILE A 203 0.28 15.91 -12.33
CA ILE A 203 -0.11 16.12 -10.94
C ILE A 203 1.16 16.43 -10.14
N PRO A 204 1.21 17.55 -9.40
CA PRO A 204 2.40 17.94 -8.66
C PRO A 204 2.61 17.04 -7.44
N PHE A 205 3.87 16.81 -7.10
CA PHE A 205 4.24 16.29 -5.79
C PHE A 205 3.89 17.34 -4.72
N THR A 206 3.09 16.93 -3.74
CA THR A 206 2.61 17.77 -2.63
C THR A 206 2.81 17.12 -1.27
N VAL A 207 3.16 15.83 -1.23
CA VAL A 207 3.43 15.06 -0.01
C VAL A 207 4.79 14.40 -0.13
N THR A 208 5.57 14.47 0.95
CA THR A 208 6.82 13.73 1.10
C THR A 208 6.56 12.40 1.83
N PRO A 209 7.21 11.28 1.43
CA PRO A 209 7.06 10.00 2.11
C PRO A 209 7.60 10.04 3.55
N PHE A 210 8.45 11.02 3.89
CA PHE A 210 9.00 11.17 5.25
C PHE A 210 7.94 11.48 6.29
N ASP A 211 6.87 12.18 5.90
CA ASP A 211 5.76 12.49 6.82
C ASP A 211 4.93 11.24 7.12
N LEU A 212 4.80 10.35 6.14
CA LEU A 212 4.19 9.04 6.35
C LEU A 212 5.03 8.17 7.30
N VAL A 213 6.36 8.17 7.15
CA VAL A 213 7.27 7.46 8.06
C VAL A 213 7.13 7.99 9.50
N LYS A 214 7.08 9.32 9.69
CA LYS A 214 6.84 9.93 11.01
C LYS A 214 5.48 9.51 11.57
N LYS A 215 4.42 9.52 10.75
CA LYS A 215 3.08 9.10 11.15
C LYS A 215 3.05 7.64 11.61
N ILE A 216 3.62 6.74 10.82
CA ILE A 216 3.69 5.30 11.16
C ILE A 216 4.46 5.09 12.45
N ARG A 217 5.58 5.80 12.63
CA ARG A 217 6.35 5.77 13.87
C ARG A 217 5.49 6.18 15.08
N GLN A 218 4.77 7.30 14.99
CA GLN A 218 3.83 7.73 16.04
C GLN A 218 2.74 6.69 16.33
N ASP A 219 2.16 6.10 15.28
CA ASP A 219 1.11 5.09 15.45
C ASP A 219 1.63 3.82 16.13
N MET A 220 2.86 3.41 15.81
CA MET A 220 3.54 2.30 16.48
C MET A 220 3.81 2.60 17.96
N GLY A 221 4.11 3.85 18.33
CA GLY A 221 4.29 4.26 19.72
C GLY A 221 3.00 4.22 20.54
N VAL A 222 1.84 4.44 19.91
CA VAL A 222 0.52 4.37 20.57
C VAL A 222 0.06 2.92 20.74
N LEU A 223 0.34 2.06 19.77
CA LEU A 223 0.00 0.64 19.77
C LEU A 223 1.14 -0.17 20.42
N THR A 224 1.32 0.00 21.73
CA THR A 224 2.47 -0.53 22.47
C THR A 224 2.58 -2.04 22.53
N ILE A 225 1.59 -2.84 22.14
CA ILE A 225 1.68 -4.31 22.26
C ILE A 225 1.28 -4.96 20.94
N TRP A 226 2.27 -5.51 20.25
CA TRP A 226 2.07 -6.34 19.07
C TRP A 226 2.49 -7.77 19.39
N GLU A 227 1.53 -8.66 19.61
CA GLU A 227 1.78 -10.09 19.89
C GLU A 227 2.78 -10.31 21.04
N ALA A 228 2.62 -9.54 22.13
CA ALA A 228 3.49 -9.50 23.31
C ALA A 228 4.88 -8.87 23.11
N LEU A 229 5.09 -8.19 21.99
CA LEU A 229 6.23 -7.31 21.75
C LEU A 229 5.82 -5.86 22.01
N THR A 230 6.59 -5.19 22.87
CA THR A 230 6.57 -3.74 22.99
C THR A 230 7.51 -3.11 22.00
N VAL A 231 6.98 -2.27 21.12
CA VAL A 231 7.79 -1.45 20.23
C VAL A 231 8.01 -0.08 20.87
N HIS A 232 9.26 0.29 21.11
CA HIS A 232 9.63 1.59 21.69
C HIS A 232 9.93 2.59 20.58
N GLU A 233 8.92 3.38 20.18
CA GLU A 233 9.01 4.38 19.10
C GLU A 233 10.30 5.21 19.12
N ASP A 234 10.66 5.74 20.30
CA ASP A 234 11.80 6.62 20.54
C ASP A 234 13.16 5.94 20.28
N ARG A 235 13.18 4.62 20.24
CA ARG A 235 14.37 3.80 20.01
C ARG A 235 14.51 3.31 18.58
N TRP A 236 13.55 3.59 17.71
CA TRP A 236 13.65 3.24 16.29
C TRP A 236 14.34 4.35 15.51
N THR A 237 15.42 4.00 14.84
CA THR A 237 16.26 4.89 14.04
C THR A 237 16.24 4.49 12.57
N GLU A 238 16.12 5.49 11.69
CA GLU A 238 16.35 5.36 10.25
C GLU A 238 17.85 5.15 10.01
N LYS A 239 18.26 3.96 9.59
CA LYS A 239 19.65 3.71 9.16
C LYS A 239 19.87 4.15 7.74
N MET A 240 18.85 3.93 6.93
CA MET A 240 18.82 4.33 5.53
C MET A 240 17.38 4.62 5.15
N LEU A 241 17.18 5.68 4.39
CA LEU A 241 15.93 5.99 3.74
C LEU A 241 16.26 6.71 2.43
N ALA A 242 15.92 6.07 1.32
CA ALA A 242 16.10 6.60 -0.02
C ALA A 242 14.73 6.65 -0.71
N CYS A 243 14.36 7.81 -1.24
CA CYS A 243 13.09 8.03 -1.90
C CYS A 243 13.31 8.59 -3.30
N TYR A 244 12.76 7.90 -4.31
CA TYR A 244 12.90 8.25 -5.72
C TYR A 244 11.56 8.76 -6.26
N PRO A 245 11.47 10.03 -6.66
CA PRO A 245 10.25 10.62 -7.21
C PRO A 245 10.09 10.24 -8.68
N VAL A 246 8.96 9.62 -9.00
CA VAL A 246 8.61 9.15 -10.34
C VAL A 246 7.27 9.73 -10.78
N MET A 247 7.23 10.35 -11.96
CA MET A 247 6.01 10.67 -12.68
C MET A 247 5.54 9.42 -13.43
N PHE A 248 4.48 8.80 -12.92
CA PHE A 248 3.94 7.55 -13.42
C PHE A 248 2.78 7.79 -14.41
N PRO A 249 2.82 7.20 -15.62
CA PRO A 249 1.82 7.45 -16.65
C PRO A 249 0.56 6.64 -16.37
N ILE A 250 -0.57 7.32 -16.27
CA ILE A 250 -1.89 6.72 -16.12
C ILE A 250 -2.90 7.37 -17.06
N TYR A 251 -3.95 6.61 -17.40
CA TYR A 251 -5.17 7.15 -17.98
C TYR A 251 -6.29 7.12 -16.95
N ILE A 252 -7.03 8.21 -16.83
CA ILE A 252 -8.22 8.32 -15.98
C ILE A 252 -9.43 8.50 -16.89
N ALA A 253 -10.40 7.61 -16.78
CA ALA A 253 -11.67 7.70 -17.50
C ALA A 253 -12.83 7.97 -16.54
N ASP A 254 -13.67 8.94 -16.90
CA ASP A 254 -14.88 9.30 -16.18
C ASP A 254 -16.10 8.65 -16.82
N PHE A 255 -16.85 7.88 -16.05
CA PHE A 255 -18.06 7.20 -16.49
C PHE A 255 -19.29 7.72 -15.76
N THR A 256 -20.42 7.76 -16.48
CA THR A 256 -21.75 7.88 -15.91
C THR A 256 -22.50 6.59 -16.19
N PHE A 257 -23.13 6.02 -15.16
CA PHE A 257 -23.97 4.82 -15.28
C PHE A 257 -25.38 5.13 -14.80
N GLU A 258 -26.36 5.01 -15.69
CA GLU A 258 -27.79 5.19 -15.42
C GLU A 258 -28.42 3.84 -15.08
N ASN A 259 -28.94 3.71 -13.85
CA ASN A 259 -29.70 2.56 -13.41
C ASN A 259 -31.19 2.74 -13.71
N SER A 260 -31.96 1.65 -13.80
CA SER A 260 -33.38 1.67 -14.18
C SER A 260 -34.32 2.33 -13.14
N GLN A 261 -33.78 2.79 -12.01
CA GLN A 261 -34.52 3.42 -10.91
C GLN A 261 -34.28 4.94 -10.81
N ASP A 262 -33.93 5.61 -11.92
CA ASP A 262 -33.53 7.03 -11.96
C ASP A 262 -32.31 7.38 -11.09
N ASP A 263 -31.51 6.39 -10.70
CA ASP A 263 -30.26 6.61 -10.00
C ASP A 263 -29.10 6.61 -10.99
N SER A 264 -28.41 7.75 -11.12
CA SER A 264 -27.23 7.89 -11.96
C SER A 264 -25.97 7.91 -11.09
N ARG A 265 -25.03 7.01 -11.37
CA ARG A 265 -23.75 6.95 -10.65
C ARG A 265 -22.62 7.43 -11.54
N ARG A 266 -21.83 8.39 -11.05
CA ARG A 266 -20.55 8.76 -11.67
C ARG A 266 -19.40 8.04 -10.96
N PHE A 267 -18.47 7.50 -11.72
CA PHE A 267 -17.27 6.85 -11.17
C PHE A 267 -16.08 7.01 -12.12
N GLN A 268 -14.88 6.82 -11.58
CA GLN A 268 -13.63 6.94 -12.32
C GLN A 268 -12.92 5.60 -12.40
N ILE A 269 -12.27 5.33 -13.53
CA ILE A 269 -11.42 4.15 -13.72
C ILE A 269 -10.02 4.64 -14.05
N VAL A 270 -9.03 4.00 -13.44
CA VAL A 270 -7.62 4.29 -13.66
C VAL A 270 -6.97 3.10 -14.36
N LEU A 271 -6.20 3.38 -15.41
CA LEU A 271 -5.40 2.42 -16.16
C LEU A 271 -3.94 2.85 -16.13
N ASP A 272 -3.04 1.95 -15.73
CA ASP A 272 -1.61 2.18 -15.85
C ASP A 272 -1.19 2.22 -17.33
N ALA A 273 -0.17 3.01 -17.68
CA ALA A 273 0.25 3.20 -19.08
C ALA A 273 1.76 3.00 -19.30
N HIS A 274 2.43 2.22 -18.46
CA HIS A 274 3.89 2.07 -18.43
C HIS A 274 4.45 0.92 -19.27
N ASP A 275 3.62 -0.03 -19.72
CA ASP A 275 4.03 -1.22 -20.47
C ASP A 275 3.36 -1.25 -21.85
N SER A 276 4.10 -1.67 -22.88
CA SER A 276 3.57 -1.77 -24.25
C SER A 276 2.57 -2.93 -24.39
N ASN A 277 2.68 -3.95 -23.53
CA ASN A 277 1.70 -5.00 -23.40
C ASN A 277 0.58 -4.56 -22.44
N ILE A 278 -0.58 -4.21 -23.00
CA ILE A 278 -1.78 -3.80 -22.27
C ILE A 278 -2.24 -4.79 -21.19
N LYS A 279 -1.82 -6.07 -21.26
CA LYS A 279 -2.14 -7.08 -20.24
C LYS A 279 -1.35 -6.89 -18.95
N ASN A 280 -0.18 -6.27 -19.02
CA ASN A 280 0.66 -5.94 -17.87
C ASN A 280 0.19 -4.64 -17.19
N CYS A 281 -0.60 -3.84 -17.91
CA CYS A 281 -1.17 -2.61 -17.39
C CYS A 281 -2.42 -2.89 -16.56
N ARG A 282 -2.38 -2.47 -15.29
CA ARG A 282 -3.44 -2.71 -14.33
C ARG A 282 -4.58 -1.72 -14.56
N VAL A 283 -5.80 -2.21 -14.36
CA VAL A 283 -6.99 -1.37 -14.31
C VAL A 283 -7.56 -1.43 -12.90
N SER A 284 -7.76 -0.26 -12.31
CA SER A 284 -8.29 -0.09 -10.97
C SER A 284 -9.55 0.76 -11.02
N PHE A 285 -10.62 0.32 -10.35
CA PHE A 285 -11.87 1.07 -10.24
C PHE A 285 -12.47 0.91 -8.84
N PRO A 286 -13.21 1.92 -8.34
CA PRO A 286 -13.86 1.81 -7.04
C PRO A 286 -14.95 0.74 -7.11
N LEU A 287 -15.04 -0.08 -6.07
CA LEU A 287 -16.02 -1.15 -6.05
C LEU A 287 -17.45 -0.58 -6.03
N PRO A 288 -18.38 -1.17 -6.80
CA PRO A 288 -19.78 -0.79 -6.76
C PRO A 288 -20.41 -1.04 -5.38
N PRO A 289 -21.32 -0.17 -4.91
CA PRO A 289 -22.03 -0.37 -3.64
C PRO A 289 -22.61 -1.77 -3.50
N GLU A 290 -23.21 -2.28 -4.59
CA GLU A 290 -23.82 -3.62 -4.64
C GLU A 290 -22.79 -4.74 -4.47
N MET A 291 -21.53 -4.52 -4.85
CA MET A 291 -20.43 -5.45 -4.63
C MET A 291 -19.86 -5.33 -3.21
N ILE A 292 -19.79 -4.12 -2.65
CA ILE A 292 -19.29 -3.88 -1.30
C ILE A 292 -20.13 -4.63 -0.27
N GLU A 293 -21.47 -4.56 -0.38
CA GLU A 293 -22.40 -5.25 0.51
C GLU A 293 -22.25 -6.78 0.45
N ARG A 294 -21.88 -7.33 -0.71
CA ARG A 294 -21.79 -8.78 -0.95
C ARG A 294 -20.42 -9.36 -0.62
N MET A 295 -19.34 -8.66 -0.95
CA MET A 295 -17.99 -9.23 -0.93
C MET A 295 -17.15 -8.84 0.28
N GLN A 296 -17.57 -7.84 1.08
CA GLN A 296 -16.75 -7.29 2.18
C GLN A 296 -15.30 -7.06 1.74
N PRO A 297 -15.08 -6.21 0.73
CA PRO A 297 -13.79 -6.10 0.08
C PRO A 297 -12.72 -5.62 1.06
N ARG A 298 -11.50 -6.12 0.88
CA ARG A 298 -10.34 -5.74 1.70
C ARG A 298 -9.82 -4.34 1.40
N ASN A 299 -10.07 -3.84 0.19
CA ASN A 299 -9.53 -2.58 -0.33
C ASN A 299 -10.62 -1.75 -0.99
N TYR A 300 -10.41 -0.43 -1.03
CA TYR A 300 -11.31 0.51 -1.69
C TYR A 300 -11.45 0.27 -3.21
N TYR A 301 -10.32 0.03 -3.88
CA TYR A 301 -10.28 -0.29 -5.30
C TYR A 301 -10.36 -1.80 -5.55
N ALA A 302 -10.93 -2.18 -6.69
CA ALA A 302 -10.78 -3.51 -7.24
C ALA A 302 -9.36 -3.67 -7.80
N ASN A 303 -8.68 -4.76 -7.41
CA ASN A 303 -7.35 -5.14 -7.90
C ASN A 303 -6.24 -4.07 -7.73
N PRO A 304 -6.11 -3.38 -6.59
CA PRO A 304 -5.05 -2.40 -6.40
C PRO A 304 -3.69 -3.10 -6.40
N ALA A 305 -2.65 -2.41 -6.86
CA ALA A 305 -1.30 -2.90 -6.62
C ALA A 305 -1.03 -2.88 -5.10
N PRO A 306 -0.20 -3.79 -4.56
CA PRO A 306 0.27 -3.63 -3.20
C PRO A 306 1.13 -2.36 -3.13
N PHE A 307 1.09 -1.60 -2.04
CA PHE A 307 2.06 -0.53 -1.79
C PHE A 307 3.44 -1.12 -1.45
N ILE A 308 3.46 -2.26 -0.76
CA ILE A 308 4.68 -3.03 -0.46
C ILE A 308 4.43 -4.48 -0.82
N HIS A 309 5.24 -5.05 -1.72
CA HIS A 309 5.16 -6.48 -2.01
C HIS A 309 5.73 -7.31 -0.84
N GLN A 310 5.15 -8.47 -0.57
CA GLN A 310 5.55 -9.30 0.59
C GLN A 310 7.02 -9.73 0.55
N SER A 311 7.59 -9.88 -0.65
CA SER A 311 9.01 -10.21 -0.83
C SER A 311 9.96 -9.02 -0.65
N GLN A 312 9.43 -7.80 -0.54
CA GLN A 312 10.19 -6.57 -0.45
C GLN A 312 10.32 -6.07 0.98
N ILE A 313 9.54 -6.60 1.92
CA ILE A 313 9.66 -6.25 3.33
C ILE A 313 10.20 -7.43 4.10
N GLU A 314 11.22 -7.15 4.89
CA GLU A 314 11.82 -8.13 5.77
C GLU A 314 11.80 -7.59 7.20
N PHE A 315 11.41 -8.47 8.12
CA PHE A 315 11.40 -8.17 9.54
C PHE A 315 12.28 -9.18 10.24
N VAL A 316 13.39 -8.69 10.79
CA VAL A 316 14.33 -9.51 11.56
C VAL A 316 14.13 -9.18 13.01
N LEU A 317 13.49 -10.12 13.71
CA LEU A 317 13.38 -10.11 15.15
C LEU A 317 14.28 -11.18 15.75
N PRO A 318 14.82 -10.93 16.95
CA PRO A 318 15.49 -11.96 17.71
C PRO A 318 14.51 -13.10 17.95
N MET A 319 14.92 -14.34 17.68
CA MET A 319 14.11 -15.50 18.04
C MET A 319 13.95 -15.50 19.55
N ILE A 320 12.79 -15.03 19.99
CA ILE A 320 12.32 -15.24 21.34
C ILE A 320 11.96 -16.72 21.40
N GLN A 321 12.77 -17.50 22.10
CA GLN A 321 12.39 -18.88 22.38
C GLN A 321 11.03 -18.81 23.09
N PRO A 322 10.01 -19.54 22.60
CA PRO A 322 8.84 -19.80 23.42
C PRO A 322 9.37 -20.58 24.61
N MET A 323 9.70 -19.88 25.71
CA MET A 323 10.03 -20.55 26.95
C MET A 323 8.90 -21.53 27.19
N LEU A 324 9.27 -22.79 27.39
CA LEU A 324 8.37 -23.88 27.74
C LEU A 324 7.45 -23.41 28.87
N ILE A 325 6.30 -22.82 28.53
CA ILE A 325 5.28 -22.49 29.51
C ILE A 325 4.84 -23.86 30.01
N PRO A 326 5.16 -24.23 31.26
CA PRO A 326 4.88 -25.57 31.75
C PRO A 326 3.39 -25.78 31.61
N SER A 327 3.04 -26.83 30.87
CA SER A 327 1.75 -27.16 30.28
C SER A 327 0.63 -27.25 31.31
N ARG A 328 0.19 -26.12 31.89
CA ARG A 328 -1.01 -26.05 32.72
C ARG A 328 -2.23 -25.79 31.84
N GLY A 329 -2.52 -26.74 30.96
CA GLY A 329 -3.84 -26.95 30.34
C GLY A 329 -4.48 -25.81 29.54
N MET A 330 -3.85 -24.65 29.41
CA MET A 330 -4.30 -23.59 28.50
C MET A 330 -3.62 -23.80 27.17
N ALA A 331 -4.41 -23.85 26.09
CA ALA A 331 -3.89 -23.91 24.73
C ALA A 331 -2.85 -22.79 24.58
N ALA A 332 -1.61 -23.17 24.25
CA ALA A 332 -0.56 -22.19 23.98
C ALA A 332 -1.10 -21.28 22.86
N PRO A 333 -1.16 -19.96 23.08
CA PRO A 333 -1.57 -19.09 22.01
C PRO A 333 -0.53 -19.21 20.90
N ASN A 334 -0.98 -19.53 19.68
CA ASN A 334 -0.13 -19.70 18.49
C ASN A 334 0.39 -18.33 17.98
N HIS A 335 1.00 -17.53 18.84
CA HIS A 335 1.62 -16.27 18.47
C HIS A 335 3.02 -16.56 17.95
N PHE A 336 3.11 -16.83 16.64
CA PHE A 336 4.38 -16.74 15.94
C PHE A 336 4.77 -15.27 15.84
N PRO A 337 6.07 -14.93 15.85
CA PRO A 337 6.48 -13.57 15.57
C PRO A 337 5.94 -13.17 14.20
N PRO A 338 5.54 -11.91 14.03
CA PRO A 338 4.95 -11.46 12.79
C PRO A 338 5.99 -11.55 11.68
N THR A 339 5.53 -11.98 10.52
CA THR A 339 6.35 -12.15 9.33
C THR A 339 6.35 -10.87 8.50
N GLY A 340 7.29 -10.75 7.55
CA GLY A 340 7.25 -9.67 6.55
C GLY A 340 5.93 -9.64 5.77
N LYS A 341 5.30 -10.80 5.57
CA LYS A 341 3.97 -10.89 4.95
C LYS A 341 2.89 -10.21 5.79
N ASP A 342 2.91 -10.40 7.11
CA ASP A 342 1.92 -9.79 8.01
C ASP A 342 2.07 -8.27 8.03
N LEU A 343 3.31 -7.76 8.06
CA LEU A 343 3.59 -6.33 7.94
C LEU A 343 3.14 -5.75 6.60
N SER A 344 3.41 -6.45 5.49
CA SER A 344 2.97 -6.05 4.16
C SER A 344 1.44 -5.98 4.10
N GLU A 345 0.72 -6.97 4.64
CA GLU A 345 -0.76 -6.96 4.66
C GLU A 345 -1.29 -5.80 5.52
N VAL A 346 -0.77 -5.61 6.73
CA VAL A 346 -1.14 -4.49 7.61
C VAL A 346 -0.89 -3.14 6.95
N TYR A 347 0.30 -2.95 6.35
CA TYR A 347 0.64 -1.70 5.66
C TYR A 347 -0.25 -1.45 4.43
N ASN A 348 -0.49 -2.48 3.62
CA ASN A 348 -1.35 -2.36 2.44
C ASN A 348 -2.80 -2.03 2.83
N THR A 349 -3.32 -2.64 3.88
CA THR A 349 -4.66 -2.32 4.42
C THR A 349 -4.71 -0.93 5.05
N TYR A 350 -3.65 -0.49 5.74
CA TYR A 350 -3.56 0.88 6.25
C TYR A 350 -3.59 1.90 5.11
N MET A 351 -2.80 1.68 4.06
CA MET A 351 -2.71 2.58 2.90
C MET A 351 -3.96 2.59 2.02
N SER A 352 -4.68 1.48 1.92
CA SER A 352 -5.93 1.34 1.17
C SER A 352 -6.98 0.60 2.01
N PRO A 353 -7.59 1.28 3.00
CA PRO A 353 -8.57 0.63 3.85
C PRO A 353 -9.80 0.17 3.06
N PRO A 354 -10.54 -0.83 3.57
CA PRO A 354 -11.79 -1.26 2.96
C PRO A 354 -12.80 -0.10 2.94
N PRO A 355 -13.67 -0.01 1.91
CA PRO A 355 -14.70 1.01 1.84
C PRO A 355 -15.68 0.85 3.01
N GLN A 356 -15.95 1.95 3.72
CA GLN A 356 -16.98 1.99 4.75
C GLN A 356 -18.27 2.61 4.18
N PRO A 357 -19.48 2.12 4.53
CA PRO A 357 -20.73 2.61 3.95
C PRO A 357 -21.05 4.08 4.26
N GLU A 358 -20.61 4.58 5.41
CA GLU A 358 -21.05 5.89 5.94
C GLU A 358 -20.08 7.02 5.61
N LEU A 359 -18.77 6.78 5.66
CA LEU A 359 -17.75 7.77 5.37
C LEU A 359 -16.41 7.06 5.08
N MET A 360 -15.75 7.44 3.99
CA MET A 360 -14.39 6.99 3.74
C MET A 360 -13.46 7.67 4.75
N PRO A 361 -12.67 6.92 5.55
CA PRO A 361 -11.66 7.54 6.40
C PRO A 361 -10.67 8.29 5.52
N PRO A 362 -10.02 9.36 5.99
CA PRO A 362 -9.03 10.05 5.19
C PRO A 362 -7.82 9.15 4.90
N SER A 363 -7.17 9.38 3.77
CA SER A 363 -6.01 8.62 3.35
C SER A 363 -4.87 8.86 4.35
N PRO A 364 -4.05 7.85 4.67
CA PRO A 364 -2.86 8.06 5.49
C PRO A 364 -1.97 9.20 5.02
N LEU A 365 -1.95 9.47 3.71
CA LEU A 365 -1.22 10.60 3.14
C LEU A 365 -1.88 11.94 3.44
N VAL A 366 -3.22 12.00 3.46
CA VAL A 366 -3.96 13.18 3.90
C VAL A 366 -3.69 13.45 5.37
N GLU A 367 -3.72 12.41 6.22
CA GLU A 367 -3.43 12.55 7.65
C GLU A 367 -1.98 12.98 7.89
N ALA A 368 -1.02 12.31 7.26
CA ALA A 368 0.40 12.66 7.34
C ALA A 368 0.64 14.10 6.87
N HIS A 369 0.04 14.47 5.74
CA HIS A 369 0.13 15.84 5.23
C HIS A 369 -0.48 16.85 6.21
N ARG A 370 -1.66 16.60 6.78
CA ARG A 370 -2.27 17.52 7.75
C ARG A 370 -1.44 17.70 9.02
N ASN A 371 -0.80 16.64 9.49
CA ASN A 371 -0.05 16.64 10.74
C ASN A 371 1.36 17.21 10.59
N PHE A 372 1.97 17.04 9.42
CA PHE A 372 3.39 17.37 9.19
C PHE A 372 3.64 18.29 7.99
N ALA A 373 2.59 18.87 7.40
CA ALA A 373 2.70 19.70 6.20
C ALA A 373 3.84 20.71 6.32
N HIS A 374 4.77 20.60 5.37
CA HIS A 374 5.79 21.59 5.16
C HIS A 374 5.16 22.81 4.46
N PRO A 375 5.09 23.99 5.10
CA PRO A 375 4.48 25.17 4.51
C PRO A 375 5.19 25.61 3.22
N ASP A 376 6.48 25.28 3.09
CA ASP A 376 7.31 25.59 1.92
C ASP A 376 7.26 24.51 0.82
N GLY A 377 6.43 23.47 1.00
CA GLY A 377 6.35 22.32 0.10
C GLY A 377 7.47 21.31 0.35
N ILE A 378 7.81 20.53 -0.69
CA ILE A 378 8.82 19.47 -0.57
C ILE A 378 10.22 20.09 -0.59
N ASP A 379 11.03 19.74 0.41
CA ASP A 379 12.45 20.06 0.42
C ASP A 379 13.22 19.14 -0.54
N TRP A 380 13.29 19.56 -1.80
CA TRP A 380 14.04 18.85 -2.84
C TRP A 380 15.57 18.79 -2.57
N THR A 381 16.08 19.56 -1.61
CA THR A 381 17.51 19.53 -1.23
C THR A 381 17.84 18.40 -0.26
N ASP A 382 16.83 17.74 0.32
CA ASP A 382 17.02 16.57 1.18
C ASP A 382 17.79 15.48 0.42
N GLN A 383 18.88 15.00 1.02
CA GLN A 383 19.79 14.00 0.44
C GLN A 383 19.15 12.60 0.35
N ARG A 384 18.11 12.35 1.15
CA ARG A 384 17.32 11.11 1.08
C ARG A 384 16.45 11.08 -0.17
N ILE A 385 16.13 12.23 -0.76
CA ILE A 385 15.46 12.31 -2.06
C ILE A 385 16.53 12.19 -3.14
N GLN A 386 16.46 11.13 -3.93
CA GLN A 386 17.46 10.78 -4.93
C GLN A 386 16.82 10.68 -6.32
N SER A 387 17.58 10.94 -7.38
CA SER A 387 17.15 10.67 -8.75
C SER A 387 17.06 9.17 -9.00
N TRP A 388 16.24 8.76 -9.96
CA TRP A 388 16.21 7.36 -10.40
C TRP A 388 17.42 7.03 -11.27
N SER A 389 18.53 6.66 -10.64
CA SER A 389 19.73 6.12 -11.29
C SER A 389 19.98 4.68 -10.85
N SER A 390 20.31 3.82 -11.82
CA SER A 390 20.64 2.40 -11.65
C SER A 390 21.73 2.21 -10.59
N ASP A 391 22.88 2.85 -10.75
CA ASP A 391 24.05 2.70 -9.88
C ASP A 391 23.73 2.99 -8.40
N THR A 392 23.20 4.18 -8.10
CA THR A 392 22.88 4.57 -6.72
C THR A 392 21.80 3.69 -6.11
N ARG A 393 20.80 3.28 -6.90
CA ARG A 393 19.75 2.37 -6.43
C ARG A 393 20.31 0.99 -6.12
N ASP A 394 21.22 0.49 -6.93
CA ASP A 394 21.81 -0.83 -6.75
C ASP A 394 22.79 -0.84 -5.57
N GLU A 395 23.53 0.26 -5.34
CA GLU A 395 24.33 0.48 -4.12
C GLU A 395 23.44 0.49 -2.87
N ASN A 396 22.33 1.22 -2.92
CA ASN A 396 21.33 1.30 -1.87
C ASN A 396 20.73 -0.09 -1.56
N LEU A 397 20.37 -0.87 -2.58
CA LEU A 397 19.86 -2.24 -2.41
C LEU A 397 20.92 -3.18 -1.85
N THR A 398 22.16 -3.08 -2.33
CA THR A 398 23.30 -3.85 -1.79
C THR A 398 23.53 -3.53 -0.31
N TYR A 399 23.41 -2.26 0.08
CA TYR A 399 23.47 -1.86 1.48
C TYR A 399 22.32 -2.45 2.30
N VAL A 400 21.09 -2.44 1.77
CA VAL A 400 19.92 -3.09 2.41
C VAL A 400 20.15 -4.58 2.61
N ASP A 401 20.67 -5.27 1.61
CA ASP A 401 21.00 -6.69 1.68
C ASP A 401 22.03 -6.99 2.76
N ALA A 402 23.16 -6.28 2.74
CA ALA A 402 24.24 -6.47 3.71
C ALA A 402 23.78 -6.20 5.15
N MET A 403 22.95 -5.19 5.36
CA MET A 403 22.42 -4.86 6.69
C MET A 403 21.40 -5.88 7.20
N LEU A 404 20.55 -6.42 6.33
CA LEU A 404 19.61 -7.48 6.70
C LEU A 404 20.34 -8.79 7.00
N GLU A 405 21.37 -9.13 6.23
CA GLU A 405 22.24 -10.28 6.51
C GLU A 405 22.96 -10.12 7.85
N TYR A 406 23.53 -8.94 8.11
CA TYR A 406 24.11 -8.61 9.40
C TYR A 406 23.09 -8.75 10.54
N ALA A 407 21.87 -8.23 10.36
CA ALA A 407 20.81 -8.31 11.35
C ALA A 407 20.47 -9.78 11.67
N ARG A 408 20.32 -10.64 10.65
CA ARG A 408 20.09 -12.08 10.85
C ARG A 408 21.23 -12.72 11.64
N GLY A 409 22.48 -12.44 11.27
CA GLY A 409 23.66 -12.97 11.97
C GLY A 409 23.72 -12.51 13.44
N ALA A 410 23.48 -11.23 13.69
CA ALA A 410 23.43 -10.66 15.04
C ALA A 410 22.33 -11.29 15.89
N THR A 411 21.14 -11.46 15.32
CA THR A 411 20.02 -12.16 15.93
C THR A 411 20.35 -13.62 16.26
N THR A 412 20.96 -14.37 15.33
CA THR A 412 21.35 -15.76 15.56
C THR A 412 22.36 -15.88 16.71
N LEU A 413 23.38 -15.01 16.74
CA LEU A 413 24.36 -14.98 17.82
C LEU A 413 23.73 -14.64 19.17
N GLN A 414 22.78 -13.69 19.21
CA GLN A 414 22.04 -13.35 20.42
C GLN A 414 21.22 -14.56 20.91
N THR A 415 20.53 -15.26 19.99
CA THR A 415 19.77 -16.48 20.32
C THR A 415 20.68 -17.58 20.87
N LEU A 416 21.87 -17.79 20.28
CA LEU A 416 22.85 -18.77 20.77
C LEU A 416 23.38 -18.41 22.16
N ASN A 417 23.69 -17.13 22.41
CA ASN A 417 24.17 -16.68 23.72
C ASN A 417 23.10 -16.81 24.82
N ASN A 418 21.83 -16.72 24.44
CA ASN A 418 20.70 -16.87 25.35
C ASN A 418 20.27 -18.34 25.55
N MET A 419 20.89 -19.31 24.85
CA MET A 419 20.57 -20.71 25.09
C MET A 419 21.07 -21.13 26.49
N PRO A 420 20.21 -21.78 27.31
CA PRO A 420 20.61 -22.21 28.63
C PRO A 420 21.77 -23.22 28.55
N GLN A 421 22.85 -22.95 29.30
CA GLN A 421 24.09 -23.76 29.34
C GLN A 421 23.85 -25.25 29.70
N GLY A 422 22.65 -25.64 30.13
CA GLY A 422 22.26 -27.03 30.39
C GLY A 422 21.73 -27.82 29.19
N ALA A 423 21.58 -27.21 28.01
CA ALA A 423 21.09 -27.90 26.80
C ALA A 423 22.17 -28.73 26.08
N GLU A 424 23.44 -28.68 26.54
CA GLU A 424 24.60 -29.32 25.90
C GLU A 424 24.52 -30.85 25.83
N ALA A 425 23.65 -31.51 26.60
CA ALA A 425 23.62 -32.97 26.68
C ALA A 425 23.14 -33.69 25.40
N HIS A 426 22.49 -32.99 24.45
CA HIS A 426 21.93 -33.64 23.25
C HIS A 426 22.12 -32.89 21.91
N SER A 427 22.74 -31.70 21.90
CA SER A 427 23.03 -31.01 20.64
C SER A 427 24.27 -31.62 19.98
N LYS A 428 24.08 -32.52 19.01
CA LYS A 428 25.11 -32.79 17.99
C LYS A 428 25.47 -31.44 17.37
N GLY A 429 26.72 -31.02 17.52
CA GLY A 429 27.16 -29.66 17.20
C GLY A 429 26.66 -29.21 15.82
N ILE A 430 25.96 -28.09 15.80
CA ILE A 430 25.61 -27.40 14.56
C ILE A 430 26.89 -26.70 14.12
N ILE A 431 27.57 -27.25 13.13
CA ILE A 431 28.68 -26.58 12.45
C ILE A 431 28.05 -25.56 11.50
N ILE A 432 28.20 -24.27 11.80
CA ILE A 432 27.87 -23.21 10.85
C ILE A 432 29.12 -23.01 10.00
N GLU A 433 29.15 -23.62 8.82
CA GLU A 433 30.14 -23.29 7.80
C GLU A 433 29.78 -21.92 7.23
N VAL A 434 30.57 -20.91 7.59
CA VAL A 434 30.52 -19.61 6.91
C VAL A 434 31.31 -19.77 5.64
N ASP A 435 30.60 -19.96 4.52
CA ASP A 435 31.20 -19.96 3.20
C ASP A 435 31.86 -18.60 2.97
N LYS A 436 33.18 -18.54 3.17
CA LYS A 436 34.02 -17.50 2.58
C LYS A 436 34.06 -17.77 1.09
N ASN A 437 33.02 -17.33 0.36
CA ASN A 437 33.13 -17.39 -1.08
C ASN A 437 34.09 -16.30 -1.55
N ASP A 438 35.24 -16.81 -1.97
CA ASP A 438 36.30 -16.15 -2.69
C ASP A 438 35.74 -15.35 -3.87
N SER A 439 36.25 -14.13 -3.96
CA SER A 439 36.40 -13.41 -5.22
C SER A 439 37.21 -14.26 -6.21
N GLY A 440 36.51 -15.03 -7.05
CA GLY A 440 37.01 -15.45 -8.36
C GLY A 440 37.16 -16.95 -8.60
N GLY A 441 36.46 -17.43 -9.64
CA GLY A 441 37.00 -18.47 -10.52
C GLY A 441 36.25 -19.81 -10.59
N ASN A 442 35.56 -19.98 -11.72
CA ASN A 442 35.28 -21.20 -12.48
C ASN A 442 34.34 -22.29 -11.93
N GLU A 443 33.42 -22.65 -12.84
CA GLU A 443 32.47 -23.76 -12.85
C GLU A 443 33.07 -25.14 -12.52
N ILE A 444 32.35 -25.95 -11.72
CA ILE A 444 32.39 -27.44 -11.75
C ILE A 444 30.97 -27.98 -11.42
N PRO A 445 30.49 -29.07 -12.07
CA PRO A 445 29.08 -29.44 -12.10
C PRO A 445 28.63 -30.31 -10.91
N PHE A 446 27.33 -30.22 -10.62
CA PHE A 446 26.64 -31.07 -9.64
C PHE A 446 26.54 -32.52 -10.12
N GLY A 447 27.09 -33.44 -9.32
CA GLY A 447 26.74 -34.86 -9.30
C GLY A 447 26.09 -35.20 -7.97
N VAL A 448 24.86 -35.70 -8.00
CA VAL A 448 24.12 -36.19 -6.83
C VAL A 448 24.48 -37.65 -6.58
N GLY A 449 25.01 -37.95 -5.39
CA GLY A 449 25.15 -39.29 -4.84
C GLY A 449 24.33 -39.40 -3.56
N THR A 450 23.59 -40.50 -3.44
CA THR A 450 22.54 -40.88 -2.46
C THR A 450 22.83 -40.60 -1.00
#